data_AF-A0A5B9W324-F1
#
_entry.id   AF-A0A5B9W324-F1
#
_cell.length_a   1.000
_cell.length_b   1.000
_cell.length_c   1.000
_cell.angle_alpha   90.00
_cell.angle_beta   90.00
_cell.angle_gamma   90.00
#
_symmetry.space_group_name_H-M   'P 1'
#
loop_
_entity.id
_entity.type
_entity.pdbx_description
1 polymer ?
#
loop_
_entity_poly.entity_id
_entity_poly.type
_entity_poly.pdbx_seq_one_letter_code
_entity_poly.pdbx_strand_id
1 'polypeptide(L)'
;MARTKMATLWLVGLGLATIVHNARGEDFYYAIVFGSQSRPKLLQYTHTWATFIRAVGDGADANNYTVYQHTISWLPDTLDVRTWSLLPERGVNLDLYQTLEAVGRDRERVTMWGPFRIQQAVYERSLRVKEILDSGHAEYRAISTPRNLLVSDCIHAVAAVDPVFGRNHYPLIRVGNPASRYIARQVMTRSAFDQWQSDNSWLIPRLGLDRYPIQVIPPQQIPKRSCFLCKLAD
;
A
#
# COMPACT_ATOMS: atom_id res chain seq x y z
N MET A 1 17.36 -49.32 -75.89
CA MET A 1 18.03 -48.42 -74.93
C MET A 1 17.39 -47.03 -75.02
N ALA A 2 16.46 -46.69 -74.14
CA ALA A 2 16.00 -45.32 -73.94
C ALA A 2 15.52 -45.17 -72.49
N ARG A 3 16.19 -44.28 -71.75
CA ARG A 3 16.09 -44.13 -70.28
C ARG A 3 14.85 -43.32 -69.88
N THR A 4 14.04 -43.90 -69.01
CA THR A 4 12.94 -43.29 -68.25
C THR A 4 13.46 -42.15 -67.37
N LYS A 5 12.89 -40.94 -67.47
CA LYS A 5 13.20 -39.81 -66.58
C LYS A 5 12.26 -39.84 -65.38
N MET A 6 12.81 -40.05 -64.18
CA MET A 6 12.12 -40.01 -62.90
C MET A 6 11.95 -38.55 -62.45
N ALA A 7 10.72 -38.17 -62.10
CA ALA A 7 10.38 -36.88 -61.51
C ALA A 7 10.61 -36.93 -59.99
N THR A 8 11.40 -36.00 -59.46
CA THR A 8 11.62 -35.85 -58.01
C THR A 8 10.87 -34.60 -57.54
N LEU A 9 9.73 -34.80 -56.89
CA LEU A 9 9.00 -33.75 -56.17
C LEU A 9 9.65 -33.52 -54.81
N TRP A 10 10.18 -32.32 -54.58
CA TRP A 10 10.63 -31.88 -53.25
C TRP A 10 9.44 -31.25 -52.51
N LEU A 11 8.94 -31.95 -51.48
CA LEU A 11 8.01 -31.39 -50.51
C LEU A 11 8.78 -30.48 -49.54
N VAL A 12 8.66 -29.16 -49.73
CA VAL A 12 9.09 -28.16 -48.75
C VAL A 12 8.05 -28.13 -47.63
N GLY A 13 8.36 -28.80 -46.52
CA GLY A 13 7.58 -28.73 -45.29
C GLY A 13 7.76 -27.36 -44.64
N LEU A 14 6.77 -26.48 -44.78
CA LEU A 14 6.70 -25.20 -44.09
C LEU A 14 6.36 -25.46 -42.61
N GLY A 15 7.37 -25.56 -41.76
CA GLY A 15 7.19 -25.67 -40.31
C GLY A 15 6.66 -24.35 -39.74
N LEU A 16 5.36 -24.30 -39.45
CA LEU A 16 4.74 -23.25 -38.63
C LEU A 16 5.24 -23.41 -37.19
N ALA A 17 6.33 -22.72 -36.84
CA ALA A 17 6.74 -22.55 -35.46
C ALA A 17 5.71 -21.63 -34.77
N THR A 18 4.75 -22.24 -34.06
CA THR A 18 3.88 -21.51 -33.15
C THR A 18 4.73 -20.90 -32.04
N ILE A 19 4.95 -19.58 -32.10
CA ILE A 19 5.54 -18.84 -30.99
C ILE A 19 4.53 -18.91 -29.86
N VAL A 20 4.75 -19.84 -28.92
CA VAL A 20 4.01 -19.90 -27.67
C VAL A 20 4.42 -18.66 -26.88
N HIS A 21 3.69 -17.56 -27.07
CA HIS A 21 3.69 -16.47 -26.12
C HIS A 21 3.09 -17.06 -24.85
N ASN A 22 3.93 -17.38 -23.87
CA ASN A 22 3.48 -17.54 -22.51
C ASN A 22 2.81 -16.22 -22.14
N ALA A 23 1.48 -16.17 -22.19
CA ALA A 23 0.68 -15.07 -21.68
C ALA A 23 0.96 -15.00 -20.18
N ARG A 24 1.99 -14.23 -19.82
CA ARG A 24 2.28 -13.87 -18.45
C ARG A 24 1.45 -12.64 -18.17
N GLY A 25 0.46 -12.81 -17.29
CA GLY A 25 -0.34 -11.72 -16.76
C GLY A 25 0.52 -10.51 -16.40
N GLU A 26 0.07 -9.31 -16.77
CA GLU A 26 0.73 -8.07 -16.34
C GLU A 26 0.60 -7.90 -14.82
N ASP A 27 1.68 -7.44 -14.19
CA ASP A 27 1.73 -7.14 -12.76
C ASP A 27 1.42 -5.65 -12.51
N PHE A 28 0.40 -5.40 -11.70
CA PHE A 28 0.01 -4.05 -11.26
C PHE A 28 0.17 -3.93 -9.75
N TYR A 29 0.77 -2.83 -9.29
CA TYR A 29 1.02 -2.60 -7.87
C TYR A 29 0.29 -1.36 -7.37
N TYR A 30 -0.31 -1.47 -6.18
CA TYR A 30 -1.06 -0.39 -5.57
C TYR A 30 -0.74 -0.23 -4.08
N ALA A 31 -1.04 0.95 -3.56
CA ALA A 31 -1.07 1.23 -2.13
C ALA A 31 -2.35 1.97 -1.76
N ILE A 32 -2.91 1.65 -0.61
CA ILE A 32 -4.01 2.36 0.03
C ILE A 32 -3.53 2.81 1.39
N VAL A 33 -3.61 4.11 1.67
CA VAL A 33 -3.18 4.69 2.95
C VAL A 33 -4.41 4.96 3.78
N PHE A 34 -4.36 4.66 5.07
CA PHE A 34 -5.45 4.84 5.99
C PHE A 34 -5.02 5.68 7.18
N GLY A 35 -5.96 6.48 7.70
CA GLY A 35 -5.86 7.09 9.01
C GLY A 35 -7.14 6.83 9.80
N SER A 36 -7.01 6.69 11.10
CA SER A 36 -8.14 6.68 12.02
C SER A 36 -7.94 7.67 13.15
N GLN A 37 -9.05 8.18 13.67
CA GLN A 37 -9.05 8.97 14.90
C GLN A 37 -10.42 9.04 15.58
N SER A 38 -10.41 9.17 16.90
CA SER A 38 -11.58 9.49 17.73
C SER A 38 -12.11 10.93 17.52
N ARG A 39 -13.33 11.19 18.04
CA ARG A 39 -13.91 12.54 18.19
C ARG A 39 -14.49 12.71 19.61
N PRO A 40 -13.98 13.65 20.44
CA PRO A 40 -12.82 14.51 20.20
C PRO A 40 -11.53 13.71 19.99
N LYS A 41 -10.51 14.33 19.37
CA LYS A 41 -9.26 13.65 19.05
C LYS A 41 -8.47 13.36 20.33
N LEU A 42 -8.23 12.08 20.61
CA LEU A 42 -7.33 11.60 21.65
C LEU A 42 -6.19 10.83 21.02
N LEU A 43 -4.94 11.12 21.42
CA LEU A 43 -3.73 10.57 20.78
C LEU A 43 -3.67 9.04 20.78
N GLN A 44 -4.12 8.41 21.88
CA GLN A 44 -4.18 6.95 22.01
C GLN A 44 -5.20 6.28 21.07
N TYR A 45 -6.18 7.05 20.56
CA TYR A 45 -7.16 6.60 19.58
C TYR A 45 -6.90 7.31 18.26
N THR A 46 -5.66 7.18 17.78
CA THR A 46 -5.26 7.57 16.42
C THR A 46 -4.35 6.50 15.84
N HIS A 47 -4.56 6.19 14.57
CA HIS A 47 -3.72 5.22 13.87
C HIS A 47 -3.47 5.64 12.43
N THR A 48 -2.38 5.16 11.85
CA THR A 48 -2.06 5.32 10.43
C THR A 48 -1.42 4.04 9.93
N TRP A 49 -1.97 3.48 8.87
CA TRP A 49 -1.51 2.23 8.29
C TRP A 49 -1.60 2.28 6.76
N ALA A 50 -1.02 1.29 6.09
CA ALA A 50 -1.13 1.17 4.64
C ALA A 50 -1.28 -0.29 4.22
N THR A 51 -2.10 -0.53 3.20
CA THR A 51 -2.22 -1.82 2.53
C THR A 51 -1.62 -1.73 1.14
N PHE A 52 -0.76 -2.68 0.82
CA PHE A 52 -0.05 -2.80 -0.46
C PHE A 52 -0.63 -3.98 -1.22
N ILE A 53 -0.86 -3.77 -2.51
CA ILE A 53 -1.58 -4.72 -3.35
C ILE A 53 -0.74 -5.02 -4.59
N ARG A 54 -0.68 -6.30 -4.97
CA ARG A 54 -0.25 -6.76 -6.30
C ARG A 54 -1.44 -7.42 -6.97
N ALA A 55 -1.85 -6.91 -8.12
CA ALA A 55 -2.85 -7.51 -8.98
C ALA A 55 -2.17 -8.11 -10.21
N VAL A 56 -2.53 -9.34 -10.55
CA VAL A 56 -1.95 -10.10 -11.67
C VAL A 56 -3.07 -10.54 -12.59
N GLY A 57 -3.01 -10.16 -13.86
CA GLY A 57 -3.99 -10.57 -14.85
C GLY A 57 -3.76 -9.95 -16.22
N ASP A 58 -4.61 -10.34 -17.17
CA ASP A 58 -4.59 -9.86 -18.55
C ASP A 58 -5.94 -9.26 -18.92
N GLY A 59 -5.92 -8.37 -19.93
CA GLY A 59 -7.12 -7.76 -20.48
C GLY A 59 -7.60 -6.52 -19.73
N ALA A 60 -8.67 -5.91 -20.27
CA ALA A 60 -9.17 -4.62 -19.80
C ALA A 60 -10.00 -4.69 -18.51
N ASP A 61 -10.49 -5.88 -18.13
CA ASP A 61 -11.33 -6.06 -16.95
C ASP A 61 -10.51 -6.46 -15.72
N ALA A 62 -10.20 -5.45 -14.89
CA ALA A 62 -9.45 -5.62 -13.65
C ALA A 62 -10.14 -6.52 -12.61
N ASN A 63 -11.45 -6.79 -12.74
CA ASN A 63 -12.16 -7.69 -11.81
C ASN A 63 -11.68 -9.13 -11.91
N ASN A 64 -11.11 -9.53 -13.05
CA ASN A 64 -10.57 -10.87 -13.27
C ASN A 64 -9.14 -11.03 -12.74
N TYR A 65 -8.52 -9.95 -12.22
CA TYR A 65 -7.16 -10.02 -11.73
C TYR A 65 -7.10 -10.79 -10.41
N THR A 66 -6.05 -11.60 -10.27
CA THR A 66 -5.70 -12.22 -8.99
C THR A 66 -5.07 -11.17 -8.10
N VAL A 67 -5.63 -10.96 -6.90
CA VAL A 67 -5.20 -9.90 -5.97
C VAL A 67 -4.47 -10.51 -4.78
N TYR A 68 -3.23 -10.09 -4.57
CA TYR A 68 -2.42 -10.35 -3.39
C TYR A 68 -2.29 -9.06 -2.59
N GLN A 69 -2.40 -9.12 -1.27
CA GLN A 69 -2.23 -7.95 -0.43
C GLN A 69 -1.49 -8.26 0.86
N HIS A 70 -0.86 -7.23 1.42
CA HIS A 70 -0.38 -7.22 2.78
C HIS A 70 -0.50 -5.82 3.38
N THR A 71 -0.52 -5.75 4.70
CA THR A 71 -0.71 -4.51 5.44
C THR A 71 0.48 -4.26 6.35
N ILE A 72 0.84 -2.99 6.48
CA ILE A 72 1.72 -2.47 7.52
C ILE A 72 0.84 -1.66 8.47
N SER A 73 0.50 -2.27 9.60
CA SER A 73 -0.35 -1.70 10.65
C SER A 73 0.26 -2.04 12.01
N TRP A 74 1.15 -1.17 12.47
CA TRP A 74 1.99 -1.42 13.64
C TRP A 74 1.38 -0.81 14.91
N LEU A 75 1.03 -1.65 15.87
CA LEU A 75 0.38 -1.29 17.14
C LEU A 75 1.09 -2.00 18.31
N PRO A 76 0.83 -1.61 19.57
CA PRO A 76 1.27 -2.43 20.71
C PRO A 76 0.50 -3.75 20.69
N ASP A 77 1.13 -4.84 21.11
CA ASP A 77 0.52 -6.18 21.15
C ASP A 77 -0.74 -6.24 22.04
N THR A 78 -0.80 -5.36 23.05
CA THR A 78 -1.97 -5.19 23.94
C THR A 78 -3.15 -4.48 23.26
N LEU A 79 -2.91 -3.82 22.12
CA LEU A 79 -3.81 -2.88 21.46
C LEU A 79 -4.23 -1.69 22.34
N ASP A 80 -3.52 -1.44 23.44
CA ASP A 80 -3.70 -0.26 24.30
C ASP A 80 -2.53 0.71 24.09
N VAL A 81 -2.79 1.81 23.38
CA VAL A 81 -1.76 2.78 22.99
C VAL A 81 -1.40 3.69 24.16
N ARG A 82 -0.28 3.39 24.81
CA ARG A 82 0.28 4.21 25.90
C ARG A 82 1.13 5.35 25.34
N THR A 83 0.49 6.46 24.98
CA THR A 83 1.14 7.62 24.31
C THR A 83 2.40 8.13 25.04
N TRP A 84 2.38 8.13 26.38
CA TRP A 84 3.45 8.67 27.21
C TRP A 84 4.38 7.60 27.81
N SER A 85 4.35 6.36 27.30
CA SER A 85 5.27 5.32 27.75
C SER A 85 6.72 5.70 27.42
N LEU A 86 7.59 5.71 28.45
CA LEU A 86 9.01 5.99 28.28
C LEU A 86 9.74 4.81 27.60
N LEU A 87 9.29 3.59 27.88
CA LEU A 87 9.88 2.37 27.37
C LEU A 87 9.07 1.86 26.16
N PRO A 88 9.75 1.36 25.12
CA PRO A 88 9.09 0.63 24.06
C PRO A 88 8.45 -0.65 24.62
N GLU A 89 7.45 -1.16 23.93
CA GLU A 89 6.75 -2.40 24.27
C GLU A 89 6.70 -3.33 23.07
N ARG A 90 6.30 -4.59 23.29
CA ARG A 90 6.10 -5.54 22.19
C ARG A 90 5.05 -4.99 21.22
N GLY A 91 5.38 -4.96 19.93
CA GLY A 91 4.44 -4.58 18.89
C GLY A 91 3.84 -5.78 18.17
N VAL A 92 2.77 -5.50 17.43
CA VAL A 92 2.08 -6.43 16.54
C VAL A 92 1.76 -5.73 15.22
N ASN A 93 1.96 -6.46 14.11
CA ASN A 93 1.59 -6.01 12.78
C ASN A 93 0.25 -6.65 12.39
N LEU A 94 -0.83 -5.89 12.47
CA LEU A 94 -2.17 -6.37 12.14
C LEU A 94 -2.37 -6.42 10.61
N ASP A 95 -3.15 -7.39 10.15
CA ASP A 95 -3.67 -7.34 8.78
C ASP A 95 -4.73 -6.23 8.61
N LEU A 96 -5.18 -5.99 7.37
CA LEU A 96 -6.18 -4.98 7.05
C LEU A 96 -7.46 -5.12 7.88
N TYR A 97 -8.00 -6.32 7.99
CA TYR A 97 -9.29 -6.56 8.62
C TYR A 97 -9.20 -6.52 10.14
N GLN A 98 -8.14 -7.09 10.71
CA GLN A 98 -7.82 -6.96 12.14
C GLN A 98 -7.63 -5.49 12.54
N THR A 99 -6.99 -4.69 11.69
CA THR A 99 -6.84 -3.25 11.93
C THR A 99 -8.18 -2.53 11.93
N LEU A 100 -9.03 -2.81 10.94
CA LEU A 100 -10.36 -2.20 10.84
C LEU A 100 -11.25 -2.59 12.03
N GLU A 101 -11.15 -3.83 12.50
CA GLU A 101 -11.84 -4.29 13.72
C GLU A 101 -11.34 -3.56 14.97
N ALA A 102 -10.02 -3.45 15.15
CA ALA A 102 -9.41 -2.76 16.29
C ALA A 102 -9.87 -1.30 16.38
N VAL A 103 -9.71 -0.52 15.30
CA VAL A 103 -10.13 0.89 15.29
C VAL A 103 -11.66 1.06 15.37
N GLY A 104 -12.42 0.07 14.88
CA GLY A 104 -13.88 0.04 14.97
C GLY A 104 -14.38 -0.16 16.40
N ARG A 105 -13.73 -1.04 17.17
CA ARG A 105 -14.00 -1.26 18.61
C ARG A 105 -13.83 0.02 19.43
N ASP A 106 -12.84 0.84 19.07
CA ASP A 106 -12.56 2.12 19.74
C ASP A 106 -13.37 3.30 19.16
N ARG A 107 -14.30 3.01 18.25
CA ARG A 107 -15.21 3.98 17.58
C ARG A 107 -14.45 5.10 16.87
N GLU A 108 -13.26 4.78 16.36
CA GLU A 108 -12.50 5.72 15.55
C GLU A 108 -13.14 5.88 14.17
N ARG A 109 -13.03 7.08 13.60
CA ARG A 109 -13.44 7.33 12.23
C ARG A 109 -12.28 7.06 11.30
N VAL A 110 -12.50 6.23 10.29
CA VAL A 110 -11.48 5.84 9.31
C VAL A 110 -11.59 6.70 8.05
N THR A 111 -10.46 7.22 7.59
CA THR A 111 -10.30 7.85 6.29
C THR A 111 -9.31 7.03 5.46
N MET A 112 -9.71 6.72 4.23
CA MET A 112 -8.90 6.02 3.25
C MET A 112 -8.47 6.97 2.14
N TRP A 113 -7.19 6.93 1.77
CA TRP A 113 -6.60 7.72 0.70
C TRP A 113 -6.13 6.78 -0.41
N GLY A 114 -6.49 7.08 -1.65
CA GLY A 114 -6.20 6.24 -2.81
C GLY A 114 -7.43 5.44 -3.28
N PRO A 115 -7.26 4.29 -3.95
CA PRO A 115 -6.00 3.56 -4.16
C PRO A 115 -5.02 4.23 -5.14
N PHE A 116 -3.73 4.18 -4.82
CA PHE A 116 -2.65 4.75 -5.62
C PHE A 116 -1.92 3.67 -6.40
N ARG A 117 -1.57 3.92 -7.67
CA ARG A 117 -0.64 3.05 -8.41
C ARG A 117 0.78 3.30 -7.92
N ILE A 118 1.54 2.24 -7.65
CA ILE A 118 2.93 2.32 -7.18
C ILE A 118 3.85 1.48 -8.06
N GLN A 119 5.16 1.71 -7.92
CA GLN A 119 6.16 0.91 -8.61
C GLN A 119 6.39 -0.41 -7.86
N GLN A 120 6.77 -1.46 -8.58
CA GLN A 120 7.14 -2.77 -8.00
C GLN A 120 8.14 -2.63 -6.84
N ALA A 121 9.16 -1.78 -7.01
CA ALA A 121 10.19 -1.56 -5.99
C ALA A 121 9.62 -1.04 -4.65
N VAL A 122 8.52 -0.29 -4.66
CA VAL A 122 7.82 0.18 -3.45
C VAL A 122 7.08 -0.99 -2.80
N TYR A 123 6.40 -1.82 -3.58
CA TYR A 123 5.74 -3.03 -3.09
C TYR A 123 6.74 -4.01 -2.45
N GLU A 124 7.84 -4.32 -3.12
CA GLU A 124 8.89 -5.21 -2.58
C GLU A 124 9.53 -4.65 -1.31
N ARG A 125 9.71 -3.33 -1.23
CA ARG A 125 10.21 -2.68 -0.01
C ARG A 125 9.22 -2.81 1.14
N SER A 126 7.92 -2.70 0.86
CA SER A 126 6.90 -2.90 1.89
C SER A 126 6.89 -4.34 2.44
N LEU A 127 7.21 -5.35 1.61
CA LEU A 127 7.40 -6.72 2.09
C LEU A 127 8.58 -6.84 3.06
N ARG A 128 9.71 -6.19 2.76
CA ARG A 128 10.88 -6.17 3.67
C ARG A 128 10.58 -5.45 4.99
N VAL A 129 9.82 -4.35 4.93
CA VAL A 129 9.39 -3.66 6.16
C VAL A 129 8.47 -4.57 6.97
N LYS A 130 7.50 -5.24 6.33
CA LYS A 130 6.62 -6.21 6.99
C LYS A 130 7.42 -7.33 7.65
N GLU A 131 8.41 -7.90 6.96
CA GLU A 131 9.28 -8.95 7.51
C GLU A 131 10.03 -8.49 8.77
N ILE A 132 10.54 -7.25 8.80
CA ILE A 132 11.17 -6.68 10.00
C ILE A 132 10.17 -6.57 11.16
N LEU A 133 8.97 -6.07 10.90
CA LEU A 133 7.92 -5.93 11.93
C LEU A 133 7.47 -7.29 12.47
N ASP A 134 7.32 -8.28 11.58
CA ASP A 134 6.88 -9.62 11.92
C ASP A 134 7.99 -10.46 12.59
N SER A 135 9.25 -10.04 12.51
CA SER A 135 10.41 -10.77 13.07
C SER A 135 10.41 -10.89 14.60
N GLY A 136 9.61 -10.07 15.30
CA GLY A 136 9.61 -9.97 16.76
C GLY A 136 10.76 -9.14 17.35
N HIS A 137 11.69 -8.62 16.52
CA HIS A 137 12.75 -7.72 16.97
C HIS A 137 12.32 -6.24 17.01
N ALA A 138 11.29 -5.87 16.25
CA ALA A 138 10.76 -4.52 16.29
C ALA A 138 9.83 -4.35 17.49
N GLU A 139 9.96 -3.23 18.18
CA GLU A 139 9.15 -2.80 19.30
C GLU A 139 8.26 -1.61 18.91
N TYR A 140 7.14 -1.48 19.59
CA TYR A 140 6.21 -0.38 19.45
C TYR A 140 6.53 0.73 20.46
N ARG A 141 6.49 1.98 20.00
CA ARG A 141 6.35 3.15 20.87
C ARG A 141 5.60 4.26 20.14
N ALA A 142 4.52 4.74 20.73
CA ALA A 142 3.64 5.75 20.13
C ALA A 142 4.38 7.05 19.75
N ILE A 143 5.39 7.43 20.53
CA ILE A 143 6.30 8.54 20.22
C ILE A 143 7.68 7.94 19.92
N SER A 144 7.93 7.59 18.66
CA SER A 144 9.22 7.03 18.24
C SER A 144 10.13 8.08 17.61
N THR A 145 11.42 7.77 17.50
CA THR A 145 12.39 8.64 16.81
C THR A 145 12.70 8.04 15.44
N PRO A 146 13.12 8.87 14.46
CA PRO A 146 13.41 8.34 13.13
C PRO A 146 14.70 7.51 13.08
N ARG A 147 15.53 7.56 14.14
CA ARG A 147 16.88 6.96 14.19
C ARG A 147 16.90 5.47 14.47
N ASN A 148 15.90 4.92 15.16
CA ASN A 148 15.87 3.50 15.52
C ASN A 148 14.77 2.78 14.76
N LEU A 149 15.15 1.93 13.79
CA LEU A 149 14.19 1.13 13.02
C LEU A 149 13.49 0.06 13.86
N LEU A 150 14.13 -0.39 14.93
CA LEU A 150 13.58 -1.41 15.84
C LEU A 150 12.66 -0.80 16.89
N VAL A 151 12.49 0.52 16.95
CA VAL A 151 11.46 1.16 17.78
C VAL A 151 10.64 2.07 16.88
N SER A 152 9.40 1.69 16.60
CA SER A 152 8.55 2.39 15.64
C SER A 152 7.15 2.66 16.20
N ASP A 153 6.61 3.82 15.84
CA ASP A 153 5.17 4.03 15.80
C ASP A 153 4.59 3.56 14.45
N CYS A 154 3.27 3.64 14.32
CA CYS A 154 2.54 3.25 13.13
C CYS A 154 2.89 4.08 11.90
N ILE A 155 3.17 5.37 12.08
CA ILE A 155 3.46 6.30 11.00
C ILE A 155 4.83 6.01 10.42
N HIS A 156 5.85 5.86 11.26
CA HIS A 156 7.20 5.52 10.85
C HIS A 156 7.28 4.12 10.24
N ALA A 157 6.43 3.19 10.67
CA ALA A 157 6.32 1.86 10.06
C ALA A 157 5.89 1.98 8.59
N VAL A 158 4.86 2.79 8.29
CA VAL A 158 4.43 3.06 6.91
C VAL A 158 5.48 3.88 6.15
N ALA A 159 6.04 4.93 6.76
CA ALA A 159 6.99 5.83 6.11
C ALA A 159 8.32 5.15 5.73
N ALA A 160 8.70 4.07 6.42
CA ALA A 160 9.88 3.27 6.10
C ALA A 160 9.82 2.63 4.70
N VAL A 161 8.63 2.51 4.11
CA VAL A 161 8.43 2.00 2.74
C VAL A 161 8.89 2.98 1.68
N ASP A 162 8.95 4.29 1.94
CA ASP A 162 9.43 5.27 0.95
C ASP A 162 10.95 5.52 1.12
N PRO A 163 11.79 5.24 0.11
CA PRO A 163 13.24 5.47 0.19
C PRO A 163 13.66 6.93 0.41
N VAL A 164 12.86 7.89 -0.04
CA VAL A 164 13.24 9.31 -0.09
C VAL A 164 12.49 10.11 0.99
N PHE A 165 11.22 9.82 1.23
CA PHE A 165 10.50 10.41 2.38
C PHE A 165 11.04 9.82 3.68
N GLY A 166 11.11 8.49 3.76
CA GLY A 166 11.67 7.78 4.90
C GLY A 166 11.15 8.24 6.26
N ARG A 167 11.87 7.87 7.32
CA ARG A 167 11.48 8.21 8.71
C ARG A 167 11.83 9.66 9.09
N ASN A 168 12.89 10.23 8.51
CA ASN A 168 13.42 11.53 8.93
C ASN A 168 12.55 12.74 8.55
N HIS A 169 11.63 12.60 7.60
CA HIS A 169 10.87 13.72 7.05
C HIS A 169 9.45 13.82 7.60
N TYR A 170 9.09 12.96 8.56
CA TYR A 170 7.77 13.00 9.16
C TYR A 170 7.74 13.91 10.40
N PRO A 171 6.92 14.97 10.41
CA PRO A 171 6.80 15.84 11.58
C PRO A 171 5.92 15.19 12.64
N LEU A 172 6.49 14.88 13.81
CA LEU A 172 5.84 14.21 14.97
C LEU A 172 4.56 14.89 15.49
N ILE A 173 4.26 16.12 15.05
CA ILE A 173 3.02 16.84 15.37
C ILE A 173 1.78 16.28 14.65
N ARG A 174 1.96 15.53 13.56
CA ARG A 174 0.85 14.94 12.82
C ARG A 174 0.60 13.53 13.37
N VAL A 175 -0.66 13.21 13.65
CA VAL A 175 -1.13 11.88 14.08
C VAL A 175 -2.55 11.64 13.59
N GLY A 176 -2.92 10.39 13.27
CA GLY A 176 -4.24 10.03 12.74
C GLY A 176 -4.48 10.51 11.30
N ASN A 177 -5.61 11.20 11.04
CA ASN A 177 -5.94 11.65 9.68
C ASN A 177 -4.94 12.67 9.09
N PRO A 178 -4.42 13.67 9.85
CA PRO A 178 -3.33 14.51 9.37
C PRO A 178 -2.08 13.74 8.92
N ALA A 179 -1.77 12.63 9.59
CA ALA A 179 -0.61 11.80 9.28
C ALA A 179 -0.76 11.07 7.95
N SER A 180 -1.84 10.30 7.84
CA SER A 180 -2.20 9.56 6.63
C SER A 180 -2.38 10.48 5.43
N ARG A 181 -3.01 11.66 5.61
CA ARG A 181 -3.12 12.71 4.58
C ARG A 181 -1.75 13.16 4.08
N TYR A 182 -0.81 13.37 4.99
CA TYR A 182 0.53 13.80 4.62
C TYR A 182 1.26 12.73 3.80
N ILE A 183 1.18 11.46 4.22
CA ILE A 183 1.74 10.32 3.46
C ILE A 183 1.08 10.23 2.07
N ALA A 184 -0.26 10.30 2.00
CA ALA A 184 -0.98 10.28 0.74
C ALA A 184 -0.54 11.40 -0.21
N ARG A 185 -0.31 12.61 0.31
CA ARG A 185 0.26 13.73 -0.47
C ARG A 185 1.66 13.46 -0.97
N GLN A 186 2.52 12.81 -0.18
CA GLN A 186 3.85 12.40 -0.64
C GLN A 186 3.74 11.41 -1.81
N VAL A 187 2.84 10.42 -1.72
CA VAL A 187 2.56 9.51 -2.84
C VAL A 187 2.11 10.30 -4.08
N MET A 188 1.16 11.22 -3.94
CA MET A 188 0.68 12.05 -5.06
C MET A 188 1.78 12.89 -5.72
N THR A 189 2.68 13.45 -4.92
CA THR A 189 3.68 14.42 -5.40
C THR A 189 4.88 13.73 -6.04
N ARG A 190 5.20 12.51 -5.60
CA ARG A 190 6.45 11.83 -5.93
C ARG A 190 6.26 10.51 -6.68
N SER A 191 5.02 10.14 -6.98
CA SER A 191 4.76 8.96 -7.79
C SER A 191 5.28 9.13 -9.22
N ALA A 192 5.72 8.02 -9.81
CA ALA A 192 6.03 7.95 -11.24
C ALA A 192 4.77 7.92 -12.12
N PHE A 193 3.59 7.75 -11.53
CA PHE A 193 2.31 7.70 -12.24
C PHE A 193 1.53 9.00 -12.02
N ASP A 194 0.80 9.47 -13.03
CA ASP A 194 -0.19 10.53 -12.84
C ASP A 194 -1.42 9.95 -12.14
N GLN A 195 -1.38 10.00 -10.81
CA GLN A 195 -2.43 9.48 -9.94
C GLN A 195 -3.80 10.12 -10.21
N TRP A 196 -3.84 11.33 -10.76
CA TRP A 196 -5.11 11.99 -11.08
C TRP A 196 -5.83 11.35 -12.28
N GLN A 197 -5.07 10.76 -13.20
CA GLN A 197 -5.60 10.09 -14.39
C GLN A 197 -5.95 8.62 -14.12
N SER A 198 -5.56 8.10 -12.96
CA SER A 198 -5.77 6.69 -12.62
C SER A 198 -7.03 6.56 -11.75
N ASP A 199 -8.02 5.82 -12.22
CA ASP A 199 -9.12 5.33 -11.40
C ASP A 199 -8.88 3.86 -11.03
N ASN A 200 -8.52 3.64 -9.77
CA ASN A 200 -8.30 2.32 -9.21
C ASN A 200 -9.37 1.96 -8.17
N SER A 201 -10.54 2.60 -8.23
CA SER A 201 -11.63 2.41 -7.27
C SER A 201 -12.19 0.98 -7.26
N TRP A 202 -11.98 0.20 -8.32
CA TRP A 202 -12.34 -1.22 -8.39
C TRP A 202 -11.75 -2.06 -7.24
N LEU A 203 -10.60 -1.66 -6.67
CA LEU A 203 -10.01 -2.33 -5.52
C LEU A 203 -10.88 -2.22 -4.25
N ILE A 204 -11.72 -1.19 -4.12
CA ILE A 204 -12.53 -0.96 -2.92
C ILE A 204 -13.52 -2.11 -2.71
N PRO A 205 -14.44 -2.43 -3.65
CA PRO A 205 -15.31 -3.60 -3.50
C PRO A 205 -14.54 -4.92 -3.60
N ARG A 206 -13.45 -4.97 -4.37
CA ARG A 206 -12.63 -6.19 -4.51
C ARG A 206 -11.97 -6.64 -3.21
N LEU A 207 -11.62 -5.68 -2.34
CA LEU A 207 -11.11 -5.90 -0.98
C LEU A 207 -12.23 -5.89 0.08
N GLY A 208 -13.50 -5.76 -0.33
CA GLY A 208 -14.65 -5.68 0.56
C GLY A 208 -14.59 -4.49 1.51
N LEU A 209 -14.03 -3.35 1.09
CA LEU A 209 -13.90 -2.14 1.91
C LEU A 209 -15.19 -1.30 1.94
N ASP A 210 -16.07 -1.49 0.95
CA ASP A 210 -17.37 -0.84 0.80
C ASP A 210 -18.38 -1.20 1.90
N ARG A 211 -18.18 -2.33 2.59
CA ARG A 211 -18.99 -2.74 3.76
C ARG A 211 -18.64 -2.00 5.06
N TYR A 212 -17.56 -1.24 5.09
CA TYR A 212 -17.08 -0.53 6.28
C TYR A 212 -17.43 0.96 6.19
N PRO A 213 -17.67 1.66 7.32
CA PRO A 213 -17.96 3.09 7.34
C PRO A 213 -16.69 3.95 7.13
N ILE A 214 -16.01 3.75 6.00
CA ILE A 214 -14.75 4.40 5.66
C ILE A 214 -15.03 5.65 4.82
N GLN A 215 -14.47 6.79 5.20
CA GLN A 215 -14.45 7.97 4.34
C GLN A 215 -13.40 7.79 3.24
N VAL A 216 -13.85 7.62 2.00
CA VAL A 216 -12.97 7.47 0.83
C VAL A 216 -12.57 8.84 0.26
N ILE A 217 -11.27 9.09 0.17
CA ILE A 217 -10.67 10.25 -0.50
C ILE A 217 -9.85 9.75 -1.70
N PRO A 218 -10.39 9.82 -2.93
CA PRO A 218 -9.70 9.36 -4.11
C PRO A 218 -8.54 10.31 -4.49
N PRO A 219 -7.56 9.85 -5.29
CA PRO A 219 -6.42 10.67 -5.71
C PRO A 219 -6.79 12.05 -6.28
N GLN A 220 -7.90 12.12 -7.03
CA GLN A 220 -8.43 13.32 -7.69
C GLN A 220 -8.89 14.39 -6.68
N GLN A 221 -9.11 14.03 -5.42
CA GLN A 221 -9.48 14.98 -4.35
C GLN A 221 -8.26 15.42 -3.52
N ILE A 222 -7.07 14.90 -3.79
CA ILE A 222 -5.84 15.24 -3.06
C ILE A 222 -5.08 16.35 -3.83
N PRO A 223 -4.93 17.57 -3.27
CA PRO A 223 -4.32 18.69 -3.98
C PRO A 223 -2.91 18.38 -4.52
N LYS A 224 -2.63 18.69 -5.80
CA LYS A 224 -1.31 18.51 -6.45
C LYS A 224 -0.22 19.41 -5.86
N ARG A 225 -0.58 20.62 -5.44
CA ARG A 225 0.38 21.61 -4.94
C ARG A 225 0.33 21.71 -3.42
N SER A 226 1.49 22.00 -2.84
CA SER A 226 1.64 22.39 -1.44
C SER A 226 0.87 23.70 -1.21
N CYS A 227 -0.40 23.59 -0.90
CA CYS A 227 -1.21 24.73 -0.50
C CYS A 227 -0.67 25.26 0.84
N PHE A 228 -0.22 26.51 0.87
CA PHE A 228 0.29 27.17 2.07
C PHE A 228 -0.74 27.15 3.21
N LEU A 229 -2.01 27.37 2.90
CA LEU A 229 -3.11 27.27 3.87
C LEU A 229 -3.34 25.83 4.35
N CYS A 230 -3.07 24.83 3.51
CA CYS A 230 -3.08 23.43 3.95
C CYS A 230 -1.87 23.03 4.80
N LYS A 231 -0.88 23.90 4.98
CA LYS A 231 0.13 23.73 6.03
C LYS A 231 -0.33 24.31 7.37
N LEU A 232 -1.34 25.21 7.36
CA LEU A 232 -1.84 25.95 8.52
C LEU A 232 -3.15 25.40 9.09
N ALA A 233 -3.94 24.70 8.27
CA ALA A 233 -5.18 24.01 8.68
C ALA A 233 -4.94 22.58 9.22
N ASP A 234 -3.68 22.26 9.50
CA ASP A 234 -3.21 21.07 10.22
C ASP A 234 -2.92 21.45 11.68
#